data_AF-A0A833RMX5-F1
#
_entry.id   AF-A0A833RMX5-F1
#
_cell.length_a   1.000
_cell.length_b   1.000
_cell.length_c   1.000
_cell.angle_alpha   90.00
_cell.angle_beta   90.00
_cell.angle_gamma   90.00
#
_symmetry.space_group_name_H-M   'P 1'
#
loop_
_entity.id
_entity.type
_entity.pdbx_description
1 polymer ?
#
loop_
_entity_poly.entity_id
_entity_poly.type
_entity_poly.pdbx_seq_one_letter_code
_entity_poly.pdbx_strand_id
1 'polypeptide(L)'
;MNIPEYTTGNSICPQENCLESTKCDDLIVGYTCPKSSEACCSIVKWEHRTHCRHFSGECMNWCNQDLRQTVVDCPADKVCCTLV
;
A
#
# COMPACT_ATOMS: atom_id res chain seq x y z
N MET A 1 24.23 11.00 22.84
CA MET A 1 22.93 10.44 22.42
C MET A 1 22.50 11.23 21.20
N ASN A 2 22.55 10.61 20.01
CA ASN A 2 22.04 11.23 18.79
C ASN A 2 20.54 11.00 18.76
N ILE A 3 19.75 12.06 18.94
CA ILE A 3 18.32 12.04 18.70
C ILE A 3 18.17 12.14 17.17
N PRO A 4 17.64 11.12 16.46
CA PRO A 4 17.41 11.24 15.04
C PRO A 4 16.37 12.35 14.83
N GLU A 5 16.70 13.30 13.96
CA GLU A 5 15.78 14.33 13.49
C GLU A 5 14.54 13.64 12.92
N TYR A 6 13.43 13.66 13.66
CA TYR A 6 12.11 13.40 13.10
C TYR A 6 11.77 14.59 12.23
N THR A 7 12.23 14.58 10.98
CA THR A 7 11.80 15.50 9.94
C THR A 7 10.28 15.44 9.90
N THR A 8 9.61 16.44 10.49
CA THR A 8 8.16 16.58 10.48
C THR A 8 7.73 17.11 9.11
N GLY A 9 8.12 16.39 8.06
CA GLY A 9 7.47 16.51 6.76
C GLY A 9 6.27 15.60 6.82
N ASN A 10 5.05 16.16 6.83
CA ASN A 10 3.83 15.39 6.62
C ASN A 10 3.97 14.68 5.27
N SER A 11 4.47 13.46 5.31
CA SER A 11 4.67 12.66 4.11
C SER A 11 3.27 12.31 3.61
N ILE A 12 3.01 12.60 2.34
CA ILE A 12 1.70 12.32 1.75
C ILE A 12 1.56 10.80 1.65
N CYS A 13 0.47 10.26 2.22
CA CYS A 13 0.16 8.85 2.06
C CYS A 13 -0.20 8.54 0.60
N PRO A 14 0.30 7.44 0.01
CA PRO A 14 -0.21 6.97 -1.27
C PRO A 14 -1.74 6.83 -1.21
N GLN A 15 -2.43 7.35 -2.22
CA GLN A 15 -3.89 7.43 -2.20
C GLN A 15 -4.54 6.04 -2.08
N GLU A 16 -3.91 5.02 -2.67
CA GLU A 16 -4.35 3.63 -2.59
C GLU A 16 -4.36 3.10 -1.14
N ASN A 17 -3.47 3.60 -0.29
CA ASN A 17 -3.33 3.19 1.11
C ASN A 17 -4.19 4.03 2.08
N CYS A 18 -4.89 5.06 1.60
CA CYS A 18 -5.80 5.86 2.42
C CYS A 18 -7.16 5.18 2.56
N LEU A 19 -7.30 4.40 3.63
CA LEU A 19 -8.50 3.60 3.91
C LEU A 19 -9.02 3.90 5.32
N GLU A 20 -10.24 3.45 5.60
CA GLU A 20 -10.73 3.42 6.98
C GLU A 20 -9.82 2.55 7.83
N SER A 21 -9.51 2.98 9.06
CA SER A 21 -8.59 2.27 9.96
C SER A 21 -8.97 0.81 10.22
N THR A 22 -10.27 0.49 10.12
CA THR A 22 -10.80 -0.89 10.25
C THR A 22 -10.35 -1.82 9.13
N LYS A 23 -9.88 -1.28 8.00
CA LYS A 23 -9.39 -2.02 6.82
C LYS A 23 -7.88 -2.22 6.83
N CYS A 24 -7.17 -1.63 7.79
CA CYS A 24 -5.74 -1.81 7.96
C CYS A 24 -5.45 -2.90 9.01
N ASP A 25 -4.44 -3.72 8.77
CA ASP A 25 -3.79 -4.51 9.82
C ASP A 25 -2.76 -3.66 10.57
N ASP A 26 -2.14 -2.69 9.88
CA ASP A 26 -1.15 -1.78 10.46
C ASP A 26 -1.24 -0.38 9.85
N LEU A 27 -0.88 0.64 10.63
CA LEU A 27 -1.01 2.06 10.30
C LEU A 27 0.35 2.76 10.27
N ILE A 28 0.53 3.68 9.33
CA ILE A 28 1.69 4.58 9.30
C ILE A 28 1.36 5.86 10.06
N VAL A 29 2.14 6.15 11.11
CA VAL A 29 2.04 7.40 11.88
C VAL A 29 2.83 8.51 11.18
N GLY A 30 2.28 9.73 11.18
CA GLY A 30 2.94 10.91 10.59
C GLY A 30 2.67 11.12 9.10
N TYR A 31 1.89 10.23 8.46
CA TYR A 31 1.41 10.39 7.09
C TYR A 31 -0.04 10.89 7.08
N THR A 32 -0.36 11.74 6.13
CA THR A 32 -1.69 12.34 6.01
C THR A 32 -2.45 11.78 4.81
N CYS A 33 -3.72 11.42 5.03
CA CYS A 33 -4.68 11.11 3.98
C CYS A 33 -5.56 12.32 3.66
N PRO A 34 -6.10 12.41 2.43
CA PRO A 34 -6.93 13.55 2.02
C PRO A 34 -8.23 13.70 2.83
N LYS A 35 -8.81 12.58 3.28
CA LYS A 35 -10.02 12.57 4.11
C LYS A 35 -9.66 12.34 5.56
N SER A 36 -10.30 13.09 6.46
CA SER A 36 -10.10 12.98 7.91
C SER A 36 -10.57 11.66 8.51
N SER A 37 -11.44 10.92 7.81
CA SER A 37 -11.90 9.59 8.21
C SER A 37 -10.97 8.45 7.78
N GLU A 38 -9.97 8.74 6.95
CA GLU A 38 -9.02 7.75 6.42
C GLU A 38 -7.71 7.83 7.22
N ALA A 39 -7.10 6.66 7.39
CA ALA A 39 -5.75 6.51 7.93
C ALA A 39 -4.84 5.94 6.85
N CYS A 40 -3.55 6.22 6.96
CA CYS A 40 -2.57 5.65 6.05
C CYS A 40 -2.27 4.20 6.46
N CYS A 41 -2.75 3.22 5.71
CA CYS A 41 -2.42 1.82 5.97
C CYS A 41 -0.96 1.53 5.57
N SER A 42 -0.20 0.95 6.50
CA SER A 42 1.08 0.29 6.21
C SER A 42 0.81 -1.09 5.59
N ILE A 43 -0.11 -1.82 6.21
CA ILE A 43 -0.56 -3.14 5.76
C ILE A 43 -2.08 -3.11 5.67
N VAL A 44 -2.60 -3.34 4.48
CA VAL A 44 -4.04 -3.48 4.24
C VAL A 44 -4.44 -4.92 4.53
N LYS A 45 -5.59 -5.10 5.21
CA LYS A 45 -6.19 -6.42 5.44
C LYS A 45 -6.40 -7.15 4.13
N TRP A 46 -6.16 -8.46 4.13
CA TRP A 46 -6.18 -9.29 2.92
C TRP A 46 -7.45 -9.11 2.09
N GLU A 47 -8.62 -9.12 2.74
CA GLU A 47 -9.94 -8.97 2.12
C GLU A 47 -10.20 -7.58 1.49
N HIS A 48 -9.34 -6.60 1.79
CA HIS A 48 -9.43 -5.23 1.29
C HIS A 48 -8.28 -4.86 0.34
N ARG A 49 -7.39 -5.81 0.02
CA ARG A 49 -6.31 -5.60 -0.95
C ARG A 49 -6.87 -5.58 -2.36
N THR A 50 -6.58 -4.51 -3.09
CA THR A 50 -7.09 -4.28 -4.45
C THR A 50 -6.02 -3.75 -5.40
N HIS A 51 -5.01 -3.04 -4.87
CA HIS A 51 -3.91 -2.48 -5.62
C HIS A 51 -2.67 -3.35 -5.46
N CYS A 52 -1.80 -3.39 -6.47
CA CYS A 52 -0.65 -4.26 -6.49
C CYS A 52 0.29 -4.04 -5.31
N ARG A 53 0.48 -2.78 -4.91
CA ARG A 53 1.26 -2.41 -3.73
C ARG A 53 0.68 -2.93 -2.41
N HIS A 54 -0.64 -3.15 -2.31
CA HIS A 54 -1.24 -3.74 -1.11
C HIS A 54 -0.74 -5.18 -0.89
N PHE A 55 -0.34 -5.85 -1.97
CA PHE A 55 0.26 -7.18 -1.93
C PHE A 55 1.79 -7.16 -1.84
N SER A 56 2.41 -5.98 -1.64
CA SER A 56 3.86 -5.80 -1.77
C SER A 56 4.38 -6.23 -3.16
N GLY A 57 3.54 -6.10 -4.18
CA GLY A 57 3.86 -6.48 -5.55
C GLY A 57 4.22 -5.30 -6.44
N GLU A 58 4.65 -5.65 -7.65
CA GLU A 58 4.91 -4.72 -8.75
C GLU A 58 4.21 -5.18 -10.03
N CYS A 59 3.72 -4.23 -10.84
CA CYS A 59 3.13 -4.54 -12.14
C CYS A 59 4.23 -4.86 -13.16
N MET A 60 4.35 -6.14 -13.49
CA MET A 60 5.36 -6.68 -14.42
C MET A 60 4.69 -7.33 -15.63
N ASN A 61 5.45 -7.59 -16.69
CA ASN A 61 4.92 -8.28 -17.87
C ASN A 61 4.56 -9.75 -17.57
N TRP A 62 5.30 -10.39 -16.66
CA TRP A 62 5.13 -11.79 -16.32
C TRP A 62 5.82 -12.17 -15.00
N CYS A 63 5.20 -13.10 -14.27
CA CYS A 63 5.80 -13.92 -13.21
C CYS A 63 5.11 -15.29 -13.19
N ASN A 64 5.62 -16.23 -12.37
CA ASN A 64 4.93 -17.49 -12.12
C ASN A 64 3.49 -17.23 -11.64
N GLN A 65 2.53 -18.04 -12.10
CA GLN A 65 1.12 -17.92 -11.77
C GLN A 65 0.87 -17.91 -10.25
N ASP A 66 1.67 -18.66 -9.49
CA ASP A 66 1.55 -18.71 -8.02
C ASP A 66 1.90 -17.38 -7.32
N LEU A 67 2.64 -16.49 -8.01
CA LEU A 67 3.04 -15.17 -7.49
C LEU A 67 2.12 -14.04 -7.95
N ARG A 68 1.13 -14.34 -8.81
CA ARG A 68 0.25 -13.34 -9.41
C ARG A 68 -0.89 -12.99 -8.47
N GLN A 69 -1.24 -11.71 -8.43
CA GLN A 69 -2.40 -11.20 -7.71
C GLN A 69 -3.37 -10.53 -8.67
N THR A 70 -4.66 -10.69 -8.39
CA THR A 70 -5.73 -9.97 -9.09
C THR A 70 -5.84 -8.56 -8.52
N VAL A 71 -5.63 -7.55 -9.36
CA VAL A 71 -5.57 -6.14 -8.93
C VAL A 71 -6.27 -5.23 -9.92
N VAL A 72 -6.54 -3.99 -9.51
CA VAL A 72 -7.26 -2.99 -10.33
C VAL A 72 -6.34 -1.96 -11.00
N ASP A 73 -5.07 -1.90 -10.61
CA ASP A 73 -4.15 -0.80 -10.93
C ASP A 73 -3.03 -1.17 -11.93
N CYS A 74 -2.89 -2.45 -12.28
CA CYS A 74 -1.96 -2.83 -13.35
C CYS A 74 -2.54 -2.53 -14.74
N PRO A 75 -1.71 -2.03 -15.68
CA PRO A 75 -2.07 -1.92 -17.09
C PRO A 75 -2.54 -3.25 -17.68
N ALA A 76 -3.35 -3.18 -18.75
CA ALA A 76 -3.97 -4.35 -19.38
C ALA A 76 -2.95 -5.41 -19.90
N ASP A 77 -1.71 -4.99 -20.17
CA ASP A 77 -0.60 -5.83 -20.63
C ASP A 77 0.32 -6.30 -19.49
N LYS A 78 -0.01 -6.00 -18.23
CA LYS A 78 0.78 -6.34 -17.05
C LYS A 78 -0.01 -7.13 -16.02
N VAL A 79 0.73 -7.81 -15.14
CA VAL A 79 0.20 -8.56 -14.00
C VAL A 79 0.86 -8.07 -12.72
N CYS A 80 0.13 -8.09 -11.61
CA CYS A 80 0.73 -7.82 -10.32
C CYS A 80 1.51 -9.04 -9.84
N CYS A 81 2.81 -8.86 -9.64
CA CYS A 81 3.73 -9.91 -9.20
C CYS A 81 4.22 -9.61 -7.80
N THR A 82 4.04 -10.57 -6.89
CA THR A 82 4.55 -10.48 -5.51
C THR A 82 5.93 -11.11 -5.42
N LEU A 83 6.82 -10.50 -4.63
CA LEU A 83 8.13 -11.06 -4.30
C LEU A 83 8.01 -11.77 -2.95
N VAL A 84 8.47 -13.03 -2.90
CA VAL A 84 8.57 -13.84 -1.69
C VAL A 84 9.88 -13.61 -0.96
#